data_AF-A0A937P4B8-F1
#
_entry.id   AF-A0A937P4B8-F1
#
_cell.length_a   1.000
_cell.length_b   1.000
_cell.length_c   1.000
_cell.angle_alpha   90.00
_cell.angle_beta   90.00
_cell.angle_gamma   90.00
#
_symmetry.space_group_name_H-M   'P 1'
#
loop_
_entity.id
_entity.type
_entity.pdbx_description
1 polymer ?
#
loop_
_entity_poly.entity_id
_entity_poly.type
_entity_poly.pdbx_seq_one_letter_code
_entity_poly.pdbx_strand_id
1 'polypeptide(L)'
;MSERFKEYGYEITTDPEFMDEQNAMTPELRRELEPLYYEISESKGSKKIIDRILKLIEKNPENPQLKNFLSVAYKESGNMQKAREVNLWVIAEHPDYLFGKLNLAAEYYENKEYEKMTEVLGRMMEIQELYPERQVFHLAEVTGFNRFAIMYFTAIGNQEAAESRYEILEKIAPDHPDTKQALPYLFPGRMKAGAKRMEEEEKTKISVKTPSKVSVEQKTLQPEFTHEEINLLYQKGLYIGRENLNKILALPRETLIDDLEKVLRDCMNRYKYFKNRLETNGWDEETMTFAIHAIYLLGELRASENSDVVLEIFRQEDKFLEFWFGDFLTNALWEPLYYIAGNQFEKLKQFICEPAIYTFARSGIAVVMQQIALHQPERKEEVITWFKDVLQYFINSDLKDNVVDSDAIGLMICELIDINADRLLPEIEKIYELGYVSMGICGDFTSVNEDIVKPSKYDHTKKLMNISDRYENITTTWAGYREEDEDEEMDDDVVDSDEMLYDDYKEMPEILPVRKEPKIGRNDPCPCGSGKKYKKCCLNKNNSN
;
A
#
# COMPACT_ATOMS: atom_id res chain seq x y z
N MET A 1 27.63 -21.27 2.21
CA MET A 1 27.68 -22.09 3.45
C MET A 1 26.45 -22.98 3.42
N SER A 2 26.60 -24.30 3.54
CA SER A 2 25.47 -25.24 3.45
C SER A 2 24.58 -25.10 4.70
N GLU A 3 23.48 -24.39 4.59
CA GLU A 3 22.48 -24.31 5.66
C GLU A 3 21.72 -25.64 5.71
N ARG A 4 22.11 -26.49 6.67
CA ARG A 4 21.35 -27.69 7.01
C ARG A 4 20.24 -27.27 7.98
N PHE A 5 19.01 -27.17 7.51
CA PHE A 5 17.84 -27.01 8.37
C PHE A 5 17.48 -28.37 8.99
N LYS A 6 17.49 -28.46 10.33
CA LYS A 6 17.11 -29.65 11.11
C LYS A 6 15.84 -29.42 11.95
N GLU A 7 14.98 -28.52 11.50
CA GLU A 7 13.79 -28.11 12.27
C GLU A 7 12.56 -28.95 11.90
N TYR A 8 12.56 -29.60 10.74
CA TYR A 8 11.39 -30.26 10.14
C TYR A 8 11.43 -31.80 10.22
N GLY A 9 12.34 -32.37 11.00
CA GLY A 9 12.50 -33.83 11.12
C GLY A 9 13.23 -34.51 9.95
N TYR A 10 13.70 -33.74 8.95
CA TYR A 10 14.53 -34.20 7.82
C TYR A 10 15.58 -33.15 7.44
N GLU A 11 16.58 -33.53 6.63
CA GLU A 11 17.59 -32.66 6.04
C GLU A 11 17.19 -32.23 4.61
N ILE A 12 17.51 -30.98 4.24
CA ILE A 12 17.28 -30.44 2.90
C ILE A 12 18.60 -30.31 2.16
N THR A 13 18.68 -30.79 0.92
CA THR A 13 19.86 -30.67 0.05
C THR A 13 19.55 -29.87 -1.22
N THR A 14 20.52 -29.11 -1.70
CA THR A 14 20.48 -28.38 -2.98
C THR A 14 21.39 -29.04 -4.02
N ASP A 15 21.88 -30.24 -3.76
CA ASP A 15 22.74 -30.98 -4.67
C ASP A 15 21.95 -31.35 -5.94
N PRO A 16 22.32 -30.81 -7.12
CA PRO A 16 21.59 -31.05 -8.36
C PRO A 16 21.70 -32.51 -8.84
N GLU A 17 22.61 -33.32 -8.30
CA GLU A 17 22.76 -34.74 -8.63
C GLU A 17 22.03 -35.64 -7.62
N PHE A 18 21.51 -35.09 -6.52
CA PHE A 18 20.85 -35.88 -5.47
C PHE A 18 19.67 -36.71 -6.01
N MET A 19 18.93 -36.13 -6.95
CA MET A 19 17.78 -36.77 -7.58
C MET A 19 18.15 -37.61 -8.80
N ASP A 20 19.40 -37.62 -9.25
CA ASP A 20 19.80 -38.32 -10.48
C ASP A 20 19.73 -39.83 -10.31
N GLU A 21 20.34 -40.34 -9.24
CA GLU A 21 20.31 -41.77 -8.93
C GLU A 21 18.88 -42.26 -8.68
N GLN A 22 18.07 -41.45 -7.98
CA GLN A 22 16.67 -41.76 -7.67
C GLN A 22 15.78 -41.81 -8.92
N ASN A 23 16.13 -41.05 -9.95
CA ASN A 23 15.34 -40.92 -11.18
C ASN A 23 15.97 -41.63 -12.38
N ALA A 24 16.97 -42.51 -12.17
CA ALA A 24 17.70 -43.18 -13.25
C ALA A 24 18.24 -42.17 -14.31
N MET A 25 18.75 -41.03 -13.87
CA MET A 25 19.31 -39.99 -14.73
C MET A 25 20.73 -40.33 -15.16
N THR A 26 21.01 -40.29 -16.46
CA THR A 26 22.37 -40.41 -17.01
C THR A 26 22.87 -39.05 -17.49
N PRO A 27 24.20 -38.79 -17.53
CA PRO A 27 24.74 -37.56 -18.09
C PRO A 27 24.30 -37.30 -19.54
N GLU A 28 24.13 -38.36 -20.33
CA GLU A 28 23.59 -38.28 -21.68
C GLU A 28 22.13 -37.80 -21.67
N LEU A 29 21.28 -38.43 -20.85
CA LEU A 29 19.87 -38.06 -20.75
C LEU A 29 19.69 -36.64 -20.21
N ARG A 30 20.49 -36.22 -19.23
CA ARG A 30 20.47 -34.86 -18.68
C ARG A 30 20.64 -33.80 -19.78
N ARG A 31 21.61 -33.99 -20.68
CA ARG A 31 21.83 -33.09 -21.84
C ARG A 31 20.66 -33.11 -22.82
N GLU A 32 19.94 -34.24 -22.94
CA GLU A 32 18.76 -34.34 -23.79
C GLU A 32 17.52 -33.64 -23.17
N LEU A 33 17.44 -33.58 -21.83
CA LEU A 33 16.32 -33.00 -21.07
C LEU A 33 16.42 -31.49 -20.84
N GLU A 34 17.63 -30.96 -20.64
CA GLU A 34 17.87 -29.55 -20.32
C GLU A 34 17.15 -28.56 -21.28
N PRO A 35 17.24 -28.68 -22.61
CA PRO A 35 16.50 -27.80 -23.52
C PRO A 35 15.00 -28.12 -23.60
N LEU A 36 14.61 -29.35 -23.24
CA LEU A 36 13.26 -29.87 -23.47
C LEU A 36 12.19 -29.12 -22.68
N TYR A 37 12.54 -28.64 -21.48
CA TYR A 37 11.65 -27.82 -20.64
C TYR A 37 11.16 -26.57 -21.37
N TYR A 38 12.08 -25.80 -21.94
CA TYR A 38 11.76 -24.58 -22.70
C TYR A 38 11.06 -24.90 -24.03
N GLU A 39 11.51 -25.94 -24.73
CA GLU A 39 10.91 -26.35 -26.02
C GLU A 39 9.42 -26.75 -25.89
N ILE A 40 9.02 -27.35 -24.76
CA ILE A 40 7.62 -27.73 -24.52
C ILE A 40 6.73 -26.48 -24.47
N SER A 41 7.13 -25.47 -23.71
CA SER A 41 6.41 -24.20 -23.58
C SER A 41 6.38 -23.43 -24.91
N GLU A 42 7.55 -23.23 -25.54
CA GLU A 42 7.65 -22.50 -26.81
C GLU A 42 6.82 -23.14 -27.94
N SER A 43 6.79 -24.47 -27.98
CA SER A 43 6.06 -25.22 -28.99
C SER A 43 4.59 -25.46 -28.66
N LYS A 44 4.12 -25.05 -27.46
CA LYS A 44 2.79 -25.33 -26.93
C LYS A 44 2.43 -26.82 -26.98
N GLY A 45 3.35 -27.67 -26.55
CA GLY A 45 3.14 -29.12 -26.54
C GLY A 45 2.93 -29.72 -27.94
N SER A 46 3.64 -29.23 -28.96
CA SER A 46 3.44 -29.69 -30.34
C SER A 46 3.60 -31.21 -30.48
N LYS A 47 2.89 -31.82 -31.44
CA LYS A 47 2.99 -33.26 -31.73
C LYS A 47 4.44 -33.72 -31.94
N LYS A 48 5.29 -32.88 -32.55
CA LYS A 48 6.71 -33.18 -32.78
C LYS A 48 7.48 -33.35 -31.46
N ILE A 49 7.22 -32.48 -30.47
CA ILE A 49 7.83 -32.57 -29.14
C ILE A 49 7.30 -33.79 -28.38
N ILE A 50 6.00 -34.05 -28.43
CA ILE A 50 5.40 -35.25 -27.83
C ILE A 50 6.03 -36.53 -28.41
N ASP A 51 6.15 -36.64 -29.74
CA ASP A 51 6.77 -37.79 -30.40
C ASP A 51 8.27 -37.94 -30.04
N ARG A 52 8.97 -36.83 -29.79
CA ARG A 52 10.37 -36.83 -29.29
C ARG A 52 10.42 -37.37 -27.86
N ILE A 53 9.56 -36.88 -26.97
CA ILE A 53 9.50 -37.33 -25.57
C ILE A 53 9.19 -38.84 -25.51
N LEU A 54 8.22 -39.33 -26.29
CA LEU A 54 7.88 -40.75 -26.34
C LEU A 54 9.07 -41.64 -26.73
N LYS A 55 9.87 -41.24 -27.72
CA LYS A 55 11.10 -41.95 -28.09
C LYS A 55 12.17 -41.94 -26.98
N LEU A 56 12.26 -40.84 -26.23
CA LEU A 56 13.16 -40.77 -25.09
C LEU A 56 12.72 -41.71 -23.96
N ILE A 57 11.40 -41.82 -23.74
CA ILE A 57 10.83 -42.77 -22.78
C ILE A 57 11.10 -44.22 -23.21
N GLU A 58 10.93 -44.55 -24.50
CA GLU A 58 11.27 -45.89 -25.01
C GLU A 58 12.74 -46.27 -24.76
N LYS A 59 13.65 -45.29 -24.86
CA LYS A 59 15.09 -45.47 -24.61
C LYS A 59 15.44 -45.49 -23.12
N ASN A 60 14.69 -44.78 -22.28
CA ASN A 60 14.95 -44.60 -20.85
C ASN A 60 13.65 -44.79 -20.02
N PRO A 61 13.06 -46.00 -20.00
CA PRO A 61 11.72 -46.23 -19.43
C PRO A 61 11.65 -45.99 -17.91
N GLU A 62 12.77 -46.20 -17.21
CA GLU A 62 12.89 -46.08 -15.76
C GLU A 62 12.94 -44.62 -15.27
N ASN A 63 13.07 -43.63 -16.17
CA ASN A 63 13.16 -42.23 -15.77
C ASN A 63 11.76 -41.58 -15.64
N PRO A 64 11.32 -41.18 -14.44
CA PRO A 64 10.00 -40.57 -14.25
C PRO A 64 9.90 -39.14 -14.80
N GLN A 65 11.02 -38.40 -14.90
CA GLN A 65 11.01 -37.00 -15.36
C GLN A 65 10.58 -36.90 -16.83
N LEU A 66 10.96 -37.85 -17.69
CA LEU A 66 10.50 -37.90 -19.08
C LEU A 66 8.97 -38.03 -19.18
N LYS A 67 8.36 -38.84 -18.30
CA LYS A 67 6.91 -39.00 -18.24
C LYS A 67 6.24 -37.75 -17.66
N ASN A 68 6.88 -37.10 -16.69
CA ASN A 68 6.47 -35.78 -16.20
C ASN A 68 6.44 -34.73 -17.34
N PHE A 69 7.50 -34.66 -18.15
CA PHE A 69 7.55 -33.80 -19.34
C PHE A 69 6.47 -34.13 -20.36
N LEU A 70 6.16 -35.42 -20.56
CA LEU A 70 5.06 -35.85 -21.43
C LEU A 70 3.70 -35.35 -20.91
N SER A 71 3.48 -35.41 -19.59
CA SER A 71 2.26 -34.90 -18.96
C SER A 71 2.11 -33.39 -19.19
N VAL A 72 3.18 -32.63 -18.94
CA VAL A 72 3.20 -31.17 -19.19
C VAL A 72 2.96 -30.86 -20.67
N ALA A 73 3.63 -31.58 -21.59
CA ALA A 73 3.40 -31.39 -23.02
C ALA A 73 1.95 -31.69 -23.44
N TYR A 74 1.31 -32.69 -22.84
CA TYR A 74 -0.11 -32.93 -23.07
C TYR A 74 -1.00 -31.82 -22.51
N LYS A 75 -0.69 -31.28 -21.33
CA LYS A 75 -1.39 -30.13 -20.74
C LYS A 75 -1.31 -28.91 -21.68
N GLU A 76 -0.10 -28.53 -22.09
CA GLU A 76 0.16 -27.40 -23.02
C GLU A 76 -0.55 -27.57 -24.37
N SER A 77 -0.69 -28.82 -24.84
CA SER A 77 -1.43 -29.13 -26.08
C SER A 77 -2.97 -29.11 -25.91
N GLY A 78 -3.47 -28.81 -24.70
CA GLY A 78 -4.90 -28.84 -24.34
C GLY A 78 -5.46 -30.24 -24.11
N ASN A 79 -4.63 -31.29 -24.06
CA ASN A 79 -5.06 -32.68 -23.91
C ASN A 79 -5.04 -33.13 -22.44
N MET A 80 -5.96 -32.57 -21.65
CA MET A 80 -6.05 -32.83 -20.21
C MET A 80 -6.24 -34.31 -19.86
N GLN A 81 -7.03 -35.04 -20.67
CA GLN A 81 -7.27 -36.47 -20.45
C GLN A 81 -5.97 -37.28 -20.56
N LYS A 82 -5.13 -37.01 -21.56
CA LYS A 82 -3.84 -37.68 -21.70
C LYS A 82 -2.83 -37.24 -20.64
N ALA A 83 -2.83 -35.96 -20.25
CA ALA A 83 -2.00 -35.48 -19.15
C ALA A 83 -2.32 -36.26 -17.85
N ARG A 84 -3.61 -36.43 -17.55
CA ARG A 84 -4.09 -37.24 -16.42
C ARG A 84 -3.67 -38.70 -16.53
N GLU A 85 -3.85 -39.33 -17.69
CA GLU A 85 -3.42 -40.71 -17.93
C GLU A 85 -1.93 -40.89 -17.69
N VAL A 86 -1.11 -39.93 -18.13
CA VAL A 86 0.34 -39.94 -17.89
C VAL A 86 0.65 -39.71 -16.41
N ASN A 87 -0.01 -38.78 -15.71
CA ASN A 87 0.21 -38.58 -14.26
C ASN A 87 -0.10 -39.86 -13.46
N LEU A 88 -1.21 -40.53 -13.77
CA LEU A 88 -1.57 -41.82 -13.15
C LEU A 88 -0.54 -42.90 -13.49
N TRP A 89 -0.02 -42.90 -14.71
CA TRP A 89 1.06 -43.80 -15.13
C TRP A 89 2.34 -43.55 -14.33
N VAL A 90 2.74 -42.29 -14.13
CA VAL A 90 3.91 -41.93 -13.31
C VAL A 90 3.75 -42.44 -11.88
N ILE A 91 2.60 -42.21 -11.24
CA ILE A 91 2.38 -42.64 -9.84
C ILE A 91 2.37 -44.17 -9.72
N ALA A 92 1.81 -44.87 -10.71
CA ALA A 92 1.72 -46.33 -10.68
C ALA A 92 3.08 -47.01 -10.85
N GLU A 93 3.97 -46.47 -11.69
CA GLU A 93 5.28 -47.05 -11.96
C GLU A 93 6.39 -46.50 -11.05
N HIS A 94 6.27 -45.23 -10.64
CA HIS A 94 7.24 -44.48 -9.86
C HIS A 94 6.61 -43.87 -8.60
N PRO A 95 6.13 -44.69 -7.64
CA PRO A 95 5.41 -44.20 -6.45
C PRO A 95 6.26 -43.29 -5.55
N ASP A 96 7.59 -43.38 -5.67
CA ASP A 96 8.53 -42.55 -4.93
C ASP A 96 8.78 -41.18 -5.56
N TYR A 97 8.37 -40.98 -6.83
CA TYR A 97 8.55 -39.71 -7.53
C TYR A 97 7.48 -38.69 -7.15
N LEU A 98 7.86 -37.74 -6.28
CA LEU A 98 6.96 -36.75 -5.70
C LEU A 98 6.22 -35.89 -6.74
N PHE A 99 6.90 -35.44 -7.80
CA PHE A 99 6.30 -34.51 -8.77
C PHE A 99 5.12 -35.12 -9.54
N GLY A 100 5.07 -36.45 -9.67
CA GLY A 100 3.87 -37.14 -10.20
C GLY A 100 2.64 -36.93 -9.31
N LYS A 101 2.83 -37.00 -7.98
CA LYS A 101 1.79 -36.72 -6.99
C LYS A 101 1.40 -35.23 -6.99
N LEU A 102 2.38 -34.33 -7.12
CA LEU A 102 2.13 -32.89 -7.20
C LEU A 102 1.31 -32.51 -8.44
N ASN A 103 1.60 -33.09 -9.61
CA ASN A 103 0.80 -32.85 -10.81
C ASN A 103 -0.67 -33.28 -10.64
N LEU A 104 -0.89 -34.44 -10.01
CA LEU A 104 -2.25 -34.91 -9.75
C LEU A 104 -2.95 -34.05 -8.69
N ALA A 105 -2.22 -33.57 -7.67
CA ALA A 105 -2.75 -32.60 -6.72
C ALA A 105 -3.12 -31.27 -7.37
N ALA A 106 -2.33 -30.80 -8.36
CA ALA A 106 -2.65 -29.63 -9.16
C ALA A 106 -3.97 -29.81 -9.93
N GLU A 107 -4.15 -30.96 -10.56
CA GLU A 107 -5.39 -31.30 -11.26
C GLU A 107 -6.59 -31.34 -10.31
N TYR A 108 -6.45 -31.93 -9.11
CA TYR A 108 -7.51 -31.92 -8.11
C TYR A 108 -7.83 -30.51 -7.64
N TYR A 109 -6.82 -29.67 -7.44
CA TYR A 109 -7.01 -28.27 -7.10
C TYR A 109 -7.77 -27.51 -8.19
N GLU A 110 -7.35 -27.62 -9.46
CA GLU A 110 -8.02 -27.00 -10.61
C GLU A 110 -9.50 -27.43 -10.73
N ASN A 111 -9.79 -28.69 -10.43
CA ASN A 111 -11.14 -29.25 -10.43
C ASN A 111 -11.93 -28.99 -9.13
N LYS A 112 -11.35 -28.29 -8.14
CA LYS A 112 -11.92 -28.04 -6.81
C LYS A 112 -12.23 -29.30 -6.01
N GLU A 113 -11.50 -30.39 -6.28
CA GLU A 113 -11.59 -31.67 -5.59
C GLU A 113 -10.55 -31.74 -4.45
N TYR A 114 -10.55 -30.74 -3.56
CA TYR A 114 -9.47 -30.54 -2.59
C TYR A 114 -9.30 -31.72 -1.64
N GLU A 115 -10.37 -32.46 -1.31
CA GLU A 115 -10.28 -33.66 -0.48
C GLU A 115 -9.36 -34.71 -1.10
N LYS A 116 -9.38 -34.86 -2.43
CA LYS A 116 -8.54 -35.81 -3.16
C LYS A 116 -7.06 -35.43 -3.13
N MET A 117 -6.73 -34.16 -2.90
CA MET A 117 -5.32 -33.76 -2.70
C MET A 117 -4.71 -34.50 -1.51
N THR A 118 -5.49 -34.72 -0.44
CA THR A 118 -5.00 -35.48 0.74
C THR A 118 -4.80 -36.97 0.48
N GLU A 119 -5.49 -37.53 -0.53
CA GLU A 119 -5.30 -38.92 -0.95
C GLU A 119 -3.93 -39.13 -1.60
N VAL A 120 -3.37 -38.08 -2.22
CA VAL A 120 -2.09 -38.16 -2.94
C VAL A 120 -0.93 -37.48 -2.21
N LEU A 121 -1.19 -36.48 -1.36
CA LEU A 121 -0.17 -35.74 -0.60
C LEU A 121 -0.12 -36.06 0.89
N GLY A 122 -0.99 -36.96 1.37
CA GLY A 122 -1.12 -37.28 2.79
C GLY A 122 -2.14 -36.40 3.49
N ARG A 123 -2.71 -36.91 4.59
CA ARG A 123 -3.78 -36.22 5.33
C ARG A 123 -3.29 -35.00 6.08
N MET A 124 -2.06 -35.05 6.59
CA MET A 124 -1.47 -33.96 7.35
C MET A 124 -0.81 -32.93 6.45
N MET A 125 -0.75 -33.18 5.13
CA MET A 125 0.06 -32.42 4.19
C MET A 125 1.50 -32.28 4.72
N GLU A 126 2.12 -33.43 5.01
CA GLU A 126 3.52 -33.55 5.44
C GLU A 126 4.29 -34.46 4.48
N ILE A 127 5.44 -33.99 3.98
CA ILE A 127 6.23 -34.76 3.01
C ILE A 127 6.73 -36.09 3.61
N GLN A 128 6.99 -36.14 4.92
CA GLN A 128 7.36 -37.36 5.63
C GLN A 128 6.21 -38.37 5.78
N GLU A 129 4.94 -37.95 5.67
CA GLU A 129 3.81 -38.90 5.64
C GLU A 129 3.87 -39.76 4.38
N LEU A 130 4.32 -39.17 3.26
CA LEU A 130 4.51 -39.89 2.00
C LEU A 130 5.76 -40.76 2.01
N TYR A 131 6.78 -40.36 2.76
CA TYR A 131 8.11 -40.97 2.73
C TYR A 131 8.70 -41.11 4.15
N PRO A 132 8.13 -41.98 5.00
CA PRO A 132 8.47 -42.03 6.43
C PRO A 132 9.94 -42.42 6.70
N GLU A 133 10.54 -43.21 5.81
CA GLU A 133 11.94 -43.66 5.95
C GLU A 133 12.95 -42.65 5.36
N ARG A 134 12.50 -41.65 4.59
CA ARG A 134 13.40 -40.66 3.96
C ARG A 134 13.81 -39.58 4.96
N GLN A 135 15.12 -39.46 5.16
CA GLN A 135 15.74 -38.46 6.04
C GLN A 135 16.28 -37.25 5.28
N VAL A 136 16.39 -37.32 3.96
CA VAL A 136 16.91 -36.24 3.11
C VAL A 136 15.98 -36.00 1.92
N PHE A 137 15.64 -34.74 1.68
CA PHE A 137 14.85 -34.29 0.54
C PHE A 137 15.59 -33.21 -0.23
N HIS A 138 15.40 -33.18 -1.55
CA HIS A 138 15.89 -32.09 -2.37
C HIS A 138 15.07 -30.81 -2.13
N LEU A 139 15.69 -29.64 -2.27
CA LEU A 139 15.02 -28.34 -2.10
C LEU A 139 13.74 -28.25 -2.92
N ALA A 140 13.79 -28.62 -4.20
CA ALA A 140 12.65 -28.60 -5.11
C ALA A 140 11.48 -29.51 -4.67
N GLU A 141 11.75 -30.60 -3.95
CA GLU A 141 10.70 -31.45 -3.38
C GLU A 141 9.99 -30.73 -2.23
N VAL A 142 10.77 -30.11 -1.34
CA VAL A 142 10.25 -29.40 -0.16
C VAL A 142 9.48 -28.14 -0.58
N THR A 143 10.02 -27.36 -1.51
CA THR A 143 9.37 -26.13 -1.98
C THR A 143 8.09 -26.44 -2.75
N GLY A 144 8.15 -27.40 -3.68
CA GLY A 144 6.99 -27.83 -4.44
C GLY A 144 5.88 -28.39 -3.54
N PHE A 145 6.24 -29.25 -2.58
CA PHE A 145 5.28 -29.82 -1.64
C PHE A 145 4.61 -28.74 -0.78
N ASN A 146 5.38 -27.83 -0.18
CA ASN A 146 4.82 -26.77 0.66
C ASN A 146 3.94 -25.80 -0.16
N ARG A 147 4.28 -25.50 -1.43
CA ARG A 147 3.39 -24.71 -2.30
C ARG A 147 2.02 -25.36 -2.45
N PHE A 148 1.96 -26.66 -2.73
CA PHE A 148 0.68 -27.36 -2.84
C PHE A 148 -0.05 -27.52 -1.49
N ALA A 149 0.69 -27.64 -0.38
CA ALA A 149 0.11 -27.61 0.95
C ALA A 149 -0.55 -26.24 1.25
N ILE A 150 0.09 -25.13 0.88
CA ILE A 150 -0.47 -23.77 0.97
C ILE A 150 -1.74 -23.65 0.14
N MET A 151 -1.71 -24.12 -1.11
CA MET A 151 -2.88 -24.12 -1.99
C MET A 151 -4.04 -24.90 -1.34
N TYR A 152 -3.79 -26.08 -0.81
CA TYR A 152 -4.81 -26.87 -0.11
C TYR A 152 -5.37 -26.15 1.12
N PHE A 153 -4.49 -25.69 2.04
CA PHE A 153 -4.93 -25.07 3.28
C PHE A 153 -5.72 -23.78 3.04
N THR A 154 -5.32 -22.98 2.05
CA THR A 154 -6.09 -21.80 1.65
C THR A 154 -7.44 -22.18 1.04
N ALA A 155 -7.51 -23.21 0.20
CA ALA A 155 -8.76 -23.70 -0.39
C ALA A 155 -9.79 -24.21 0.64
N ILE A 156 -9.33 -24.83 1.73
CA ILE A 156 -10.21 -25.27 2.83
C ILE A 156 -10.43 -24.20 3.90
N GLY A 157 -9.86 -23.01 3.73
CA GLY A 157 -10.01 -21.87 4.65
C GLY A 157 -9.17 -21.95 5.93
N ASN A 158 -8.17 -22.84 5.98
CA ASN A 158 -7.22 -22.95 7.10
C ASN A 158 -6.01 -22.01 6.88
N GLN A 159 -6.22 -20.72 7.14
CA GLN A 159 -5.18 -19.71 6.90
C GLN A 159 -3.94 -19.92 7.78
N GLU A 160 -4.11 -20.31 9.04
CA GLU A 160 -3.00 -20.50 9.99
C GLU A 160 -2.02 -21.58 9.49
N ALA A 161 -2.54 -22.71 9.03
CA ALA A 161 -1.71 -23.76 8.46
C ALA A 161 -1.05 -23.31 7.14
N ALA A 162 -1.75 -22.52 6.31
CA ALA A 162 -1.17 -21.99 5.08
C ALA A 162 0.00 -21.02 5.36
N GLU A 163 -0.15 -20.10 6.31
CA GLU A 163 0.92 -19.18 6.73
C GLU A 163 2.12 -19.96 7.29
N SER A 164 1.86 -20.94 8.15
CA SER A 164 2.93 -21.79 8.71
C SER A 164 3.75 -22.50 7.61
N ARG A 165 3.11 -22.98 6.54
CA ARG A 165 3.83 -23.56 5.38
C ARG A 165 4.60 -22.51 4.59
N TYR A 166 4.10 -21.29 4.51
CA TYR A 166 4.78 -20.20 3.82
C TYR A 166 6.02 -19.71 4.58
N GLU A 167 5.95 -19.63 5.91
CA GLU A 167 7.11 -19.32 6.77
C GLU A 167 8.26 -20.31 6.54
N ILE A 168 7.95 -21.58 6.30
CA ILE A 168 8.95 -22.59 5.91
C ILE A 168 9.60 -22.20 4.58
N LEU A 169 8.81 -21.86 3.56
CA LEU A 169 9.31 -21.46 2.24
C LEU A 169 10.18 -20.21 2.31
N GLU A 170 9.74 -19.16 3.01
CA GLU A 170 10.52 -17.93 3.21
C GLU A 170 11.84 -18.19 3.91
N LYS A 171 11.86 -19.12 4.88
CA LYS A 171 13.06 -19.46 5.62
C LYS A 171 14.08 -20.26 4.80
N ILE A 172 13.63 -21.25 4.03
CA ILE A 172 14.54 -22.18 3.34
C ILE A 172 14.91 -21.72 1.93
N ALA A 173 14.04 -20.95 1.26
CA ALA A 173 14.21 -20.57 -0.13
C ALA A 173 13.37 -19.32 -0.51
N PRO A 174 13.67 -18.14 0.05
CA PRO A 174 12.86 -16.93 -0.16
C PRO A 174 12.74 -16.52 -1.64
N ASP A 175 13.83 -16.68 -2.40
CA ASP A 175 13.88 -16.29 -3.82
C ASP A 175 13.38 -17.36 -4.79
N HIS A 176 12.98 -18.54 -4.29
CA HIS A 176 12.59 -19.66 -5.14
C HIS A 176 11.24 -19.41 -5.85
N PRO A 177 11.08 -19.85 -7.12
CA PRO A 177 9.83 -19.66 -7.85
C PRO A 177 8.59 -20.17 -7.11
N ASP A 178 8.67 -21.34 -6.47
CA ASP A 178 7.55 -21.87 -5.67
C ASP A 178 7.14 -20.95 -4.51
N THR A 179 8.11 -20.31 -3.84
CA THR A 179 7.85 -19.36 -2.75
C THR A 179 7.10 -18.14 -3.27
N LYS A 180 7.57 -17.57 -4.39
CA LYS A 180 6.90 -16.44 -5.04
C LYS A 180 5.51 -16.81 -5.55
N GLN A 181 5.35 -18.01 -6.12
CA GLN A 181 4.07 -18.52 -6.64
C GLN A 181 3.07 -18.89 -5.52
N ALA A 182 3.51 -19.09 -4.28
CA ALA A 182 2.62 -19.37 -3.15
C ALA A 182 1.89 -18.10 -2.64
N LEU A 183 2.51 -16.92 -2.78
CA LEU A 183 1.99 -15.64 -2.26
C LEU A 183 0.56 -15.30 -2.73
N PRO A 184 0.20 -15.43 -4.02
CA PRO A 184 -1.14 -15.09 -4.49
C PRO A 184 -2.26 -15.90 -3.82
N TYR A 185 -1.97 -17.13 -3.36
CA TYR A 185 -2.96 -17.97 -2.68
C TYR A 185 -3.23 -17.49 -1.25
N LEU A 186 -2.24 -16.89 -0.58
CA LEU A 186 -2.36 -16.38 0.79
C LEU A 186 -3.06 -15.02 0.83
N PHE A 187 -2.93 -14.23 -0.23
CA PHE A 187 -3.40 -12.84 -0.26
C PHE A 187 -4.88 -12.67 0.13
N PRO A 188 -5.85 -13.46 -0.38
CA PRO A 188 -7.25 -13.32 0.02
C PRO A 188 -7.47 -13.58 1.53
N GLY A 189 -6.77 -14.56 2.10
CA GLY A 189 -6.85 -14.88 3.52
C GLY A 189 -6.22 -13.80 4.40
N ARG A 190 -5.05 -13.28 4.01
CA ARG A 190 -4.40 -12.13 4.65
C ARG A 190 -5.28 -10.89 4.61
N MET A 191 -5.90 -10.59 3.47
CA MET A 191 -6.84 -9.47 3.32
C MET A 191 -8.06 -9.64 4.23
N LYS A 192 -8.63 -10.85 4.31
CA LYS A 192 -9.77 -11.13 5.22
C LYS A 192 -9.38 -10.99 6.68
N ALA A 193 -8.20 -11.48 7.07
CA ALA A 193 -7.68 -11.32 8.43
C ALA A 193 -7.42 -9.83 8.74
N GLY A 194 -6.84 -9.08 7.80
CA GLY A 194 -6.66 -7.63 7.91
C GLY A 194 -7.98 -6.88 8.06
N ALA A 195 -8.97 -7.19 7.22
CA ALA A 195 -10.30 -6.60 7.31
C ALA A 195 -10.98 -6.89 8.66
N LYS A 196 -10.81 -8.10 9.20
CA LYS A 196 -11.33 -8.45 10.53
C LYS A 196 -10.64 -7.65 11.63
N ARG A 197 -9.31 -7.51 11.58
CA ARG A 197 -8.56 -6.67 12.54
C ARG A 197 -9.03 -5.22 12.48
N MET A 198 -9.20 -4.68 11.28
CA MET A 198 -9.71 -3.32 11.08
C MET A 198 -11.13 -3.16 11.64
N GLU A 199 -12.03 -4.12 11.45
CA GLU A 199 -13.38 -4.09 12.02
C GLU A 199 -13.38 -4.16 13.55
N GLU A 200 -12.46 -4.93 14.15
CA GLU A 200 -12.29 -5.02 15.59
C GLU A 200 -11.72 -3.72 16.17
N GLU A 201 -10.73 -3.14 15.50
CA GLU A 201 -10.10 -1.89 15.88
C GLU A 201 -11.07 -0.70 15.82
N GLU A 202 -11.86 -0.59 14.75
CA GLU A 202 -12.88 0.46 14.61
C GLU A 202 -13.92 0.45 15.74
N LYS A 203 -14.13 -0.69 16.43
CA LYS A 203 -15.03 -0.77 17.60
C LYS A 203 -14.42 -0.12 18.86
N THR A 204 -13.10 -0.13 18.97
CA THR A 204 -12.36 0.39 20.13
C THR A 204 -11.71 1.75 19.87
N LYS A 205 -11.65 2.16 18.60
CA LYS A 205 -11.07 3.42 18.16
C LYS A 205 -11.68 4.61 18.86
N ILE A 206 -10.81 5.45 19.41
CA ILE A 206 -11.19 6.70 20.05
C ILE A 206 -10.98 7.82 19.04
N SER A 207 -12.03 8.59 18.76
CA SER A 207 -11.94 9.77 17.90
C SER A 207 -12.46 10.99 18.63
N VAL A 208 -11.78 12.11 18.46
CA VAL A 208 -12.27 13.39 19.00
C VAL A 208 -13.56 13.82 18.30
N LYS A 209 -14.43 14.50 19.03
CA LYS A 209 -15.57 15.21 18.47
C LYS A 209 -15.19 16.65 18.22
N THR A 210 -15.29 17.08 16.97
CA THR A 210 -15.06 18.44 16.51
C THR A 210 -16.40 19.21 16.49
N PRO A 211 -16.76 19.95 17.56
CA PRO A 211 -18.01 20.69 17.57
C PRO A 211 -17.95 21.78 16.50
N SER A 212 -19.11 22.10 15.92
CA SER A 212 -19.17 23.12 14.88
C SER A 212 -18.70 24.46 15.39
N LYS A 213 -17.57 24.89 14.84
CA LYS A 213 -16.97 26.20 15.08
C LYS A 213 -16.90 26.89 13.72
N VAL A 214 -17.80 27.84 13.52
CA VAL A 214 -17.58 29.06 12.74
C VAL A 214 -18.44 30.14 13.44
N SER A 215 -17.88 30.76 14.48
CA SER A 215 -18.54 31.76 15.33
C SER A 215 -18.46 33.19 14.77
N VAL A 216 -17.92 33.35 13.56
CA VAL A 216 -17.73 34.64 12.89
C VAL A 216 -18.90 34.99 11.99
N GLU A 217 -19.20 36.29 11.91
CA GLU A 217 -20.22 36.86 11.05
C GLU A 217 -19.98 36.44 9.60
N GLN A 218 -20.97 35.76 9.02
CA GLN A 218 -20.85 35.20 7.68
C GLN A 218 -21.11 36.28 6.63
N LYS A 219 -20.19 36.38 5.67
CA LYS A 219 -20.18 37.38 4.61
C LYS A 219 -20.39 36.72 3.24
N THR A 220 -20.71 37.54 2.25
CA THR A 220 -20.84 37.12 0.84
C THR A 220 -19.85 37.82 -0.08
N LEU A 221 -19.36 39.00 0.32
CA LEU A 221 -18.42 39.80 -0.46
C LEU A 221 -16.98 39.52 -0.02
N GLN A 222 -16.09 39.48 -1.00
CA GLN A 222 -14.65 39.39 -0.77
C GLN A 222 -14.14 40.62 0.01
N PRO A 223 -13.13 40.47 0.89
CA PRO A 223 -12.51 41.59 1.56
C PRO A 223 -11.85 42.57 0.59
N GLU A 224 -11.72 43.82 1.01
CA GLU A 224 -10.88 44.80 0.34
C GLU A 224 -9.42 44.64 0.81
N PHE A 225 -8.51 44.60 -0.16
CA PHE A 225 -7.08 44.47 0.06
C PHE A 225 -6.36 45.79 -0.17
N THR A 226 -5.23 45.94 0.50
CA THR A 226 -4.33 47.08 0.34
C THR A 226 -3.69 47.04 -1.04
N HIS A 227 -3.30 45.84 -1.49
CA HIS A 227 -2.65 45.60 -2.78
C HIS A 227 -3.59 44.85 -3.73
N GLU A 228 -3.69 45.32 -4.98
CA GLU A 228 -4.60 44.73 -5.96
C GLU A 228 -4.14 43.33 -6.41
N GLU A 229 -2.83 43.05 -6.34
CA GLU A 229 -2.21 41.78 -6.71
C GLU A 229 -2.70 40.61 -5.84
N ILE A 230 -3.20 40.88 -4.63
CA ILE A 230 -3.78 39.86 -3.74
C ILE A 230 -5.01 39.21 -4.36
N ASN A 231 -5.71 39.91 -5.27
CA ASN A 231 -6.83 39.32 -6.01
C ASN A 231 -6.40 38.14 -6.89
N LEU A 232 -5.13 38.02 -7.26
CA LEU A 232 -4.63 36.86 -8.00
C LEU A 232 -4.87 35.56 -7.23
N LEU A 233 -4.83 35.58 -5.89
CA LEU A 233 -5.09 34.40 -5.06
C LEU A 233 -6.54 33.90 -5.14
N TYR A 234 -7.47 34.75 -5.60
CA TYR A 234 -8.89 34.43 -5.79
C TYR A 234 -9.26 34.15 -7.25
N GLN A 235 -8.29 34.29 -8.16
CA GLN A 235 -8.49 34.20 -9.60
C GLN A 235 -7.65 33.08 -10.25
N LYS A 236 -6.69 32.56 -9.50
CA LYS A 236 -5.74 31.55 -9.93
C LYS A 236 -5.69 30.45 -8.89
N GLY A 237 -5.79 29.22 -9.35
CA GLY A 237 -5.57 28.03 -8.55
C GLY A 237 -4.08 27.76 -8.35
N LEU A 238 -3.73 26.49 -8.13
CA LEU A 238 -2.33 26.09 -7.90
C LEU A 238 -1.41 26.33 -9.12
N TYR A 239 -1.97 26.56 -10.30
CA TYR A 239 -1.28 27.03 -11.51
C TYR A 239 -1.03 28.54 -11.55
N ILE A 240 -0.96 29.20 -10.39
CA ILE A 240 -0.77 30.66 -10.27
C ILE A 240 0.47 31.18 -11.00
N GLY A 241 1.51 30.36 -11.12
CA GLY A 241 2.70 30.64 -11.93
C GLY A 241 3.70 31.60 -11.27
N ARG A 242 4.98 31.38 -11.59
CA ARG A 242 6.12 32.07 -10.96
C ARG A 242 6.07 33.60 -11.10
N GLU A 243 5.61 34.11 -12.24
CA GLU A 243 5.53 35.56 -12.47
C GLU A 243 4.57 36.24 -11.48
N ASN A 244 3.41 35.63 -11.23
CA ASN A 244 2.41 36.18 -10.31
C ASN A 244 2.87 36.07 -8.85
N LEU A 245 3.50 34.95 -8.48
CA LEU A 245 4.11 34.79 -7.16
C LEU A 245 5.18 35.87 -6.91
N ASN A 246 6.04 36.13 -7.88
CA ASN A 246 7.06 37.17 -7.78
C ASN A 246 6.45 38.57 -7.63
N LYS A 247 5.34 38.87 -8.33
CA LYS A 247 4.62 40.15 -8.18
C LYS A 247 4.10 40.33 -6.75
N ILE A 248 3.47 39.29 -6.20
CA ILE A 248 2.94 39.33 -4.82
C ILE A 248 4.08 39.47 -3.81
N LEU A 249 5.18 38.72 -3.96
CA LEU A 249 6.31 38.74 -3.03
C LEU A 249 7.17 40.01 -3.14
N ALA A 250 7.01 40.81 -4.21
CA ALA A 250 7.65 42.12 -4.33
C ALA A 250 6.94 43.23 -3.52
N LEU A 251 5.73 42.96 -3.00
CA LEU A 251 4.98 43.91 -2.18
C LEU A 251 5.65 44.14 -0.81
N PRO A 252 5.39 45.30 -0.16
CA PRO A 252 5.95 45.57 1.16
C PRO A 252 5.47 44.54 2.20
N ARG A 253 6.43 43.84 2.83
CA ARG A 253 6.20 42.68 3.72
C ARG A 253 5.07 42.90 4.73
N GLU A 254 5.09 44.00 5.48
CA GLU A 254 4.10 44.27 6.55
C GLU A 254 2.67 44.30 5.98
N THR A 255 2.44 45.14 4.98
CA THR A 255 1.12 45.27 4.35
C THR A 255 0.69 44.03 3.54
N LEU A 256 1.65 43.26 3.01
CA LEU A 256 1.38 41.98 2.37
C LEU A 256 0.88 40.97 3.41
N ILE A 257 1.56 40.87 4.56
CA ILE A 257 1.15 40.01 5.67
C ILE A 257 -0.25 40.38 6.17
N ASP A 258 -0.55 41.67 6.33
CA ASP A 258 -1.88 42.15 6.72
C ASP A 258 -2.96 41.70 5.73
N ASP A 259 -2.68 41.78 4.43
CA ASP A 259 -3.61 41.32 3.41
C ASP A 259 -3.73 39.79 3.40
N LEU A 260 -2.65 39.03 3.55
CA LEU A 260 -2.69 37.56 3.65
C LEU A 260 -3.47 37.08 4.88
N GLU A 261 -3.38 37.79 6.00
CA GLU A 261 -4.22 37.52 7.17
C GLU A 261 -5.71 37.75 6.84
N LYS A 262 -6.05 38.82 6.10
CA LYS A 262 -7.43 39.02 5.64
C LYS A 262 -7.89 37.87 4.73
N VAL A 263 -7.03 37.37 3.85
CA VAL A 263 -7.30 36.20 2.99
C VAL A 263 -7.58 34.95 3.82
N LEU A 264 -6.77 34.69 4.84
CA LEU A 264 -6.99 33.58 5.78
C LEU A 264 -8.32 33.72 6.53
N ARG A 265 -8.60 34.90 7.10
CA ARG A 265 -9.86 35.15 7.81
C ARG A 265 -11.08 35.03 6.90
N ASP A 266 -10.91 35.30 5.60
CA ASP A 266 -11.98 35.18 4.62
C ASP A 266 -12.48 33.74 4.43
N CYS A 267 -11.62 32.72 4.58
CA CYS A 267 -12.05 31.32 4.47
C CYS A 267 -13.05 30.95 5.58
N MET A 268 -12.93 31.57 6.77
CA MET A 268 -13.91 31.47 7.86
C MET A 268 -15.13 32.35 7.61
N ASN A 269 -14.93 33.60 7.19
CA ASN A 269 -16.01 34.57 7.01
C ASN A 269 -16.97 34.20 5.87
N ARG A 270 -16.47 33.58 4.79
CA ARG A 270 -17.27 33.17 3.62
C ARG A 270 -17.49 31.66 3.53
N TYR A 271 -17.26 30.91 4.60
CA TYR A 271 -17.44 29.44 4.59
C TYR A 271 -18.84 29.02 4.11
N LYS A 272 -19.92 29.61 4.65
CA LYS A 272 -21.28 29.28 4.20
C LYS A 272 -21.54 29.67 2.74
N TYR A 273 -20.97 30.78 2.28
CA TYR A 273 -21.09 31.22 0.89
C TYR A 273 -20.47 30.20 -0.07
N PHE A 274 -19.24 29.76 0.21
CA PHE A 274 -18.54 28.78 -0.64
C PHE A 274 -19.10 27.38 -0.51
N LYS A 275 -19.59 26.98 0.67
CA LYS A 275 -20.30 25.70 0.84
C LYS A 275 -21.56 25.62 -0.02
N ASN A 276 -22.37 26.67 -0.03
CA ASN A 276 -23.54 26.74 -0.91
C ASN A 276 -23.13 26.71 -2.40
N ARG A 277 -22.02 27.40 -2.76
CA ARG A 277 -21.49 27.38 -4.13
C ARG A 277 -21.01 25.98 -4.54
N LEU A 278 -20.37 25.24 -3.64
CA LEU A 278 -19.96 23.85 -3.90
C LEU A 278 -21.19 22.98 -4.21
N GLU A 279 -22.26 23.12 -3.43
CA GLU A 279 -23.51 22.37 -3.65
C GLU A 279 -24.19 22.72 -4.99
N THR A 280 -24.07 23.97 -5.47
CA THR A 280 -24.73 24.42 -6.70
C THR A 280 -23.86 24.26 -7.96
N ASN A 281 -22.56 24.47 -7.85
CA ASN A 281 -21.64 24.61 -8.99
C ASN A 281 -20.46 23.63 -8.96
N GLY A 282 -20.27 22.88 -7.88
CA GLY A 282 -19.08 22.08 -7.66
C GLY A 282 -17.89 22.91 -7.18
N TRP A 283 -16.77 22.22 -6.94
CA TRP A 283 -15.52 22.84 -6.52
C TRP A 283 -14.89 23.59 -7.71
N ASP A 284 -14.44 24.81 -7.45
CA ASP A 284 -13.81 25.68 -8.44
C ASP A 284 -12.35 25.92 -8.03
N GLU A 285 -11.47 25.12 -8.61
CA GLU A 285 -10.04 25.08 -8.28
C GLU A 285 -9.34 26.43 -8.41
N GLU A 286 -9.79 27.26 -9.36
CA GLU A 286 -9.20 28.57 -9.63
C GLU A 286 -9.55 29.61 -8.56
N THR A 287 -10.65 29.41 -7.83
CA THR A 287 -11.19 30.45 -6.92
C THR A 287 -11.37 29.98 -5.48
N MET A 288 -11.18 28.69 -5.19
CA MET A 288 -11.43 28.08 -3.88
C MET A 288 -10.15 27.59 -3.17
N THR A 289 -8.97 27.90 -3.70
CA THR A 289 -7.65 27.55 -3.15
C THR A 289 -6.94 28.70 -2.44
N PHE A 290 -7.56 29.89 -2.36
CA PHE A 290 -6.96 31.11 -1.80
C PHE A 290 -6.41 30.95 -0.37
N ALA A 291 -7.03 30.09 0.46
CA ALA A 291 -6.56 29.83 1.82
C ALA A 291 -5.21 29.09 1.81
N ILE A 292 -5.02 28.12 0.91
CA ILE A 292 -3.76 27.40 0.72
C ILE A 292 -2.68 28.37 0.26
N HIS A 293 -2.99 29.22 -0.72
CA HIS A 293 -2.07 30.25 -1.20
C HIS A 293 -1.58 31.17 -0.07
N ALA A 294 -2.49 31.61 0.80
CA ALA A 294 -2.14 32.49 1.90
C ALA A 294 -1.20 31.82 2.92
N ILE A 295 -1.44 30.56 3.29
CA ILE A 295 -0.53 29.82 4.17
C ILE A 295 0.85 29.66 3.53
N TYR A 296 0.92 29.33 2.23
CA TYR A 296 2.19 29.19 1.53
C TYR A 296 3.01 30.47 1.49
N LEU A 297 2.36 31.59 1.19
CA LEU A 297 3.01 32.90 1.15
C LEU A 297 3.46 33.36 2.55
N LEU A 298 2.66 33.12 3.59
CA LEU A 298 3.08 33.38 4.97
C LEU A 298 4.30 32.53 5.37
N GLY A 299 4.37 31.29 4.91
CA GLY A 299 5.52 30.41 5.07
C GLY A 299 6.77 30.96 4.38
N GLU A 300 6.66 31.36 3.12
CA GLU A 300 7.76 31.97 2.34
C GLU A 300 8.28 33.26 3.00
N LEU A 301 7.37 34.08 3.55
CA LEU A 301 7.68 35.31 4.28
C LEU A 301 8.20 35.07 5.70
N ARG A 302 8.20 33.80 6.16
CA ARG A 302 8.55 33.39 7.53
C ARG A 302 7.79 34.22 8.58
N ALA A 303 6.49 34.41 8.34
CA ALA A 303 5.64 35.31 9.11
C ALA A 303 5.18 34.69 10.44
N SER A 304 6.13 34.54 11.38
CA SER A 304 5.88 33.93 12.68
C SER A 304 4.86 34.66 13.56
N GLU A 305 4.63 35.95 13.28
CA GLU A 305 3.59 36.77 13.88
C GLU A 305 2.16 36.33 13.53
N ASN A 306 1.97 35.57 12.44
CA ASN A 306 0.66 35.06 12.01
C ASN A 306 0.40 33.61 12.45
N SER A 307 1.24 33.02 13.29
CA SER A 307 1.00 31.67 13.83
C SER A 307 -0.39 31.54 14.46
N ASP A 308 -0.88 32.59 15.13
CA ASP A 308 -2.12 32.55 15.88
C ASP A 308 -3.34 32.42 14.96
N VAL A 309 -3.38 33.16 13.84
CA VAL A 309 -4.48 33.04 12.87
C VAL A 309 -4.45 31.71 12.14
N VAL A 310 -3.26 31.16 11.84
CA VAL A 310 -3.15 29.83 11.22
C VAL A 310 -3.65 28.74 12.17
N LEU A 311 -3.23 28.77 13.43
CA LEU A 311 -3.73 27.83 14.44
C LEU A 311 -5.21 28.05 14.77
N GLU A 312 -5.73 29.29 14.67
CA GLU A 312 -7.17 29.58 14.80
C GLU A 312 -7.98 28.88 13.70
N ILE A 313 -7.49 28.89 12.46
CA ILE A 313 -8.10 28.14 11.35
C ILE A 313 -8.06 26.63 11.64
N PHE A 314 -6.94 26.11 12.12
CA PHE A 314 -6.79 24.68 12.41
C PHE A 314 -7.58 24.21 13.65
N ARG A 315 -8.16 25.14 14.42
CA ARG A 315 -9.13 24.86 15.50
C ARG A 315 -10.58 24.71 15.03
N GLN A 316 -10.88 25.01 13.77
CA GLN A 316 -12.24 24.86 13.24
C GLN A 316 -12.63 23.37 13.12
N GLU A 317 -13.90 23.09 12.82
CA GLU A 317 -14.40 21.71 12.72
C GLU A 317 -13.74 20.93 11.57
N ASP A 318 -13.74 19.59 11.68
CA ASP A 318 -13.29 18.64 10.65
C ASP A 318 -13.86 18.99 9.27
N LYS A 319 -15.17 19.19 9.15
CA LYS A 319 -15.83 19.52 7.88
C LYS A 319 -15.38 20.85 7.26
N PHE A 320 -14.90 21.78 8.07
CA PHE A 320 -14.35 23.03 7.60
C PHE A 320 -12.94 22.82 7.05
N LEU A 321 -12.11 22.07 7.79
CA LEU A 321 -10.74 21.78 7.38
C LEU A 321 -10.69 20.89 6.14
N GLU A 322 -11.52 19.86 6.09
CA GLU A 322 -11.68 19.00 4.91
C GLU A 322 -12.14 19.79 3.68
N PHE A 323 -13.04 20.76 3.87
CA PHE A 323 -13.52 21.59 2.77
C PHE A 323 -12.44 22.50 2.18
N TRP A 324 -11.60 23.13 3.01
CA TRP A 324 -10.61 24.11 2.55
C TRP A 324 -9.24 23.51 2.23
N PHE A 325 -8.86 22.43 2.91
CA PHE A 325 -7.52 21.89 2.86
C PHE A 325 -7.48 20.43 2.45
N GLY A 326 -8.43 19.59 2.86
CA GLY A 326 -8.43 18.15 2.54
C GLY A 326 -7.03 17.53 2.68
N ASP A 327 -6.56 16.86 1.64
CA ASP A 327 -5.23 16.22 1.59
C ASP A 327 -4.04 17.18 1.74
N PHE A 328 -4.21 18.49 1.51
CA PHE A 328 -3.15 19.49 1.77
C PHE A 328 -2.79 19.54 3.25
N LEU A 329 -3.76 19.31 4.14
CA LEU A 329 -3.58 19.39 5.59
C LEU A 329 -2.48 18.44 6.08
N THR A 330 -2.42 17.23 5.53
CA THR A 330 -1.45 16.19 5.92
C THR A 330 -0.20 16.21 5.05
N ASN A 331 -0.31 16.53 3.76
CA ASN A 331 0.79 16.32 2.82
C ASN A 331 1.60 17.60 2.51
N ALA A 332 1.00 18.79 2.60
CA ALA A 332 1.59 19.99 2.00
C ALA A 332 1.68 21.21 2.93
N LEU A 333 0.88 21.28 4.00
CA LEU A 333 0.89 22.42 4.93
C LEU A 333 1.97 22.34 6.01
N TRP A 334 2.60 21.18 6.24
CA TRP A 334 3.65 21.02 7.25
C TRP A 334 4.83 21.97 7.01
N GLU A 335 5.23 22.17 5.75
CA GLU A 335 6.42 22.96 5.40
C GLU A 335 6.22 24.47 5.63
N PRO A 336 5.12 25.12 5.19
CA PRO A 336 4.80 26.47 5.64
C PRO A 336 4.75 26.61 7.17
N LEU A 337 4.16 25.64 7.86
CA LEU A 337 4.03 25.67 9.32
C LEU A 337 5.38 25.53 10.03
N TYR A 338 6.31 24.77 9.46
CA TYR A 338 7.69 24.70 9.90
C TYR A 338 8.32 26.10 9.96
N TYR A 339 8.07 26.95 8.95
CA TYR A 339 8.57 28.32 8.95
C TYR A 339 7.78 29.30 9.83
N ILE A 340 6.46 29.15 9.88
CA ILE A 340 5.58 30.07 10.64
C ILE A 340 5.69 29.80 12.15
N ALA A 341 5.61 28.55 12.57
CA ALA A 341 5.42 28.17 13.97
C ALA A 341 6.54 27.28 14.53
N GLY A 342 7.49 26.79 13.72
CA GLY A 342 8.51 25.81 14.15
C GLY A 342 9.44 26.27 15.27
N ASN A 343 9.49 27.56 15.61
CA ASN A 343 10.24 28.06 16.77
C ASN A 343 9.36 28.35 18.00
N GLN A 344 8.08 27.99 17.97
CA GLN A 344 7.09 28.28 19.00
C GLN A 344 6.60 26.98 19.68
N PHE A 345 7.53 26.16 20.18
CA PHE A 345 7.28 24.82 20.73
C PHE A 345 6.16 24.78 21.77
N GLU A 346 6.16 25.71 22.73
CA GLU A 346 5.13 25.77 23.77
C GLU A 346 3.74 26.06 23.18
N LYS A 347 3.66 26.91 22.15
CA LYS A 347 2.39 27.20 21.46
C LYS A 347 1.87 25.97 20.70
N LEU A 348 2.77 25.26 20.02
CA LEU A 348 2.44 24.02 19.33
C LEU A 348 2.00 22.92 20.31
N LYS A 349 2.64 22.84 21.49
CA LYS A 349 2.24 21.91 22.57
C LYS A 349 0.84 22.24 23.07
N GLN A 350 0.56 23.51 23.33
CA GLN A 350 -0.76 23.95 23.78
C GLN A 350 -1.85 23.61 22.76
N PHE A 351 -1.57 23.82 21.47
CA PHE A 351 -2.48 23.45 20.39
C PHE A 351 -2.72 21.94 20.35
N ILE A 352 -1.67 21.11 20.37
CA ILE A 352 -1.83 19.65 20.23
C ILE A 352 -2.60 19.03 21.41
N CYS A 353 -2.44 19.62 22.60
CA CYS A 353 -3.11 19.23 23.84
C CYS A 353 -4.50 19.87 24.02
N GLU A 354 -4.95 20.70 23.07
CA GLU A 354 -6.27 21.33 23.14
C GLU A 354 -7.38 20.29 22.85
N PRO A 355 -8.49 20.29 23.61
CA PRO A 355 -9.65 19.48 23.29
C PRO A 355 -10.23 19.77 21.91
N ALA A 356 -10.82 18.75 21.29
CA ALA A 356 -11.58 18.87 20.05
C ALA A 356 -10.78 19.36 18.82
N ILE A 357 -9.46 19.19 18.81
CA ILE A 357 -8.62 19.44 17.62
C ILE A 357 -8.69 18.23 16.71
N TYR A 358 -9.02 18.47 15.45
CA TYR A 358 -9.14 17.43 14.43
C TYR A 358 -7.85 16.62 14.27
N THR A 359 -8.00 15.30 14.06
CA THR A 359 -6.92 14.31 13.92
C THR A 359 -5.78 14.79 13.01
N PHE A 360 -6.10 15.21 11.78
CA PHE A 360 -5.08 15.57 10.79
C PHE A 360 -4.47 16.96 11.01
N ALA A 361 -5.19 17.89 11.64
CA ALA A 361 -4.60 19.14 12.09
C ALA A 361 -3.58 18.89 13.21
N ARG A 362 -3.88 17.92 14.08
CA ARG A 362 -2.99 17.49 15.17
C ARG A 362 -1.74 16.79 14.64
N SER A 363 -1.90 15.81 13.74
CA SER A 363 -0.77 15.08 13.16
C SER A 363 0.12 15.98 12.30
N GLY A 364 -0.43 16.98 11.60
CA GLY A 364 0.36 17.97 10.87
C GLY A 364 1.37 18.73 11.75
N ILE A 365 1.02 19.01 13.01
CA ILE A 365 1.96 19.60 13.98
C ILE A 365 3.03 18.59 14.40
N ALA A 366 2.68 17.32 14.56
CA ALA A 366 3.66 16.27 14.87
C ALA A 366 4.70 16.13 13.74
N VAL A 367 4.28 16.18 12.48
CA VAL A 367 5.18 16.20 11.30
C VAL A 367 6.11 17.41 11.35
N VAL A 368 5.61 18.61 11.71
CA VAL A 368 6.47 19.79 11.87
C VAL A 368 7.58 19.53 12.90
N MET A 369 7.24 18.96 14.06
CA MET A 369 8.19 18.65 15.12
C MET A 369 9.21 17.58 14.68
N GLN A 370 8.76 16.54 14.00
CA GLN A 370 9.60 15.51 13.40
C GLN A 370 10.62 16.12 12.42
N GLN A 371 10.15 16.95 11.50
CA GLN A 371 10.99 17.57 10.48
C GLN A 371 11.98 18.57 11.10
N ILE A 372 11.66 19.20 12.24
CA ILE A 372 12.65 19.97 13.02
C ILE A 372 13.75 19.07 13.56
N ALA A 373 13.43 17.90 14.13
CA ALA A 373 14.44 16.95 14.61
C ALA A 373 15.34 16.43 13.47
N LEU A 374 14.81 16.23 12.27
CA LEU A 374 15.56 15.74 11.10
C LEU A 374 16.42 16.84 10.44
N HIS A 375 15.87 18.03 10.22
CA HIS A 375 16.60 19.15 9.61
C HIS A 375 17.56 19.87 10.57
N GLN A 376 17.28 19.82 11.88
CA GLN A 376 18.07 20.45 12.94
C GLN A 376 18.42 19.40 14.01
N PRO A 377 19.38 18.48 13.74
CA PRO A 377 19.74 17.39 14.66
C PRO A 377 20.14 17.86 16.06
N GLU A 378 20.68 19.07 16.19
CA GLU A 378 21.02 19.69 17.46
C GLU A 378 19.80 20.00 18.35
N ARG A 379 18.61 20.07 17.76
CA ARG A 379 17.32 20.28 18.44
C ARG A 379 16.54 19.00 18.67
N LYS A 380 17.04 17.85 18.22
CA LYS A 380 16.36 16.56 18.36
C LYS A 380 15.96 16.25 19.81
N GLU A 381 16.82 16.53 20.78
CA GLU A 381 16.52 16.32 22.20
C GLU A 381 15.43 17.26 22.74
N GLU A 382 15.35 18.48 22.20
CA GLU A 382 14.26 19.44 22.49
C GLU A 382 12.92 18.88 21.98
N VAL A 383 12.91 18.33 20.76
CA VAL A 383 11.75 17.69 20.13
C VAL A 383 11.31 16.44 20.90
N ILE A 384 12.24 15.56 21.29
CA ILE A 384 11.94 14.35 22.08
C ILE A 384 11.31 14.75 23.43
N THR A 385 11.84 15.79 24.09
CA THR A 385 11.27 16.31 25.34
C THR A 385 9.86 16.86 25.11
N TRP A 386 9.65 17.57 24.00
CA TRP A 386 8.32 18.07 23.62
C TRP A 386 7.31 16.94 23.42
N PHE A 387 7.67 15.88 22.70
CA PHE A 387 6.80 14.72 22.53
C PHE A 387 6.54 14.00 23.85
N LYS A 388 7.55 13.89 24.72
CA LYS A 388 7.36 13.33 26.06
C LYS A 388 6.27 14.05 26.84
N ASP A 389 6.30 15.39 26.88
CA ASP A 389 5.28 16.19 27.56
C ASP A 389 3.88 15.94 26.97
N VAL A 390 3.79 15.84 25.64
CA VAL A 390 2.54 15.59 24.91
C VAL A 390 1.98 14.19 25.21
N LEU A 391 2.81 13.15 25.16
CA LEU A 391 2.40 11.78 25.49
C LEU A 391 1.97 11.69 26.96
N GLN A 392 2.71 12.31 27.88
CA GLN A 392 2.33 12.38 29.29
C GLN A 392 1.00 13.11 29.51
N TYR A 393 0.71 14.16 28.73
CA TYR A 393 -0.58 14.82 28.78
C TYR A 393 -1.72 13.86 28.37
N PHE A 394 -1.56 13.11 27.27
CA PHE A 394 -2.57 12.13 26.85
C PHE A 394 -2.73 10.98 27.86
N ILE A 395 -1.64 10.45 28.41
CA ILE A 395 -1.68 9.41 29.46
C ILE A 395 -2.51 9.86 30.67
N ASN A 396 -2.40 11.13 31.04
CA ASN A 396 -3.10 11.70 32.19
C ASN A 396 -4.50 12.25 31.87
N SER A 397 -4.95 12.18 30.61
CA SER A 397 -6.25 12.69 30.16
C SER A 397 -7.35 11.63 30.28
N ASP A 398 -8.57 12.07 30.56
CA ASP A 398 -9.78 11.25 30.52
C ASP A 398 -10.42 11.33 29.13
N LEU A 399 -11.06 10.25 28.66
CA LEU A 399 -11.75 10.24 27.36
C LEU A 399 -12.82 11.33 27.24
N LYS A 400 -13.45 11.73 28.36
CA LYS A 400 -14.44 12.82 28.37
C LYS A 400 -13.83 14.21 28.08
N ASP A 401 -12.51 14.35 28.23
CA ASP A 401 -11.80 15.60 27.95
C ASP A 401 -11.73 15.86 26.44
N ASN A 402 -12.15 14.91 25.61
CA ASN A 402 -12.26 15.03 24.16
C ASN A 402 -10.94 15.43 23.51
N VAL A 403 -9.85 14.85 24.02
CA VAL A 403 -8.49 15.15 23.59
C VAL A 403 -7.73 13.92 23.12
N VAL A 404 -8.09 12.72 23.56
CA VAL A 404 -7.48 11.47 23.07
C VAL A 404 -8.05 11.15 21.70
N ASP A 405 -7.17 10.84 20.75
CA ASP A 405 -7.52 10.42 19.39
C ASP A 405 -6.56 9.33 18.94
N SER A 406 -7.08 8.14 18.64
CA SER A 406 -6.28 6.96 18.38
C SER A 406 -5.45 7.07 17.11
N ASP A 407 -6.00 7.70 16.08
CA ASP A 407 -5.30 7.87 14.82
C ASP A 407 -4.21 8.93 14.94
N ALA A 408 -4.49 10.06 15.60
CA ALA A 408 -3.47 11.08 15.82
C ALA A 408 -2.30 10.53 16.63
N ILE A 409 -2.57 9.74 17.67
CA ILE A 409 -1.55 9.09 18.50
C ILE A 409 -0.75 8.07 17.68
N GLY A 410 -1.42 7.23 16.88
CA GLY A 410 -0.74 6.29 15.99
C GLY A 410 0.20 7.00 15.01
N LEU A 411 -0.27 8.08 14.39
CA LEU A 411 0.56 8.91 13.49
C LEU A 411 1.74 9.53 14.23
N MET A 412 1.54 10.07 15.44
CA MET A 412 2.64 10.58 16.27
C MET A 412 3.68 9.51 16.60
N ILE A 413 3.28 8.26 16.83
CA ILE A 413 4.21 7.15 17.06
C ILE A 413 5.03 6.88 15.79
N CYS A 414 4.44 6.94 14.59
CA CYS A 414 5.21 6.86 13.34
C CYS A 414 6.27 7.96 13.26
N GLU A 415 5.93 9.21 13.61
CA GLU A 415 6.90 10.31 13.66
C GLU A 415 8.07 10.02 14.63
N LEU A 416 7.78 9.39 15.76
CA LEU A 416 8.77 9.01 16.78
C LEU A 416 9.69 7.85 16.34
N ILE A 417 9.15 6.89 15.57
CA ILE A 417 9.91 5.80 14.94
C ILE A 417 10.92 6.40 13.97
N ASP A 418 10.47 7.27 13.07
CA ASP A 418 11.29 7.88 12.02
C ASP A 418 12.47 8.70 12.58
N ILE A 419 12.34 9.26 13.79
CA ILE A 419 13.43 9.97 14.49
C ILE A 419 14.14 9.12 15.54
N ASN A 420 13.87 7.81 15.64
CA ASN A 420 14.47 6.92 16.64
C ASN A 420 14.37 7.46 18.08
N ALA A 421 13.16 7.80 18.53
CA ALA A 421 12.90 8.30 19.88
C ALA A 421 12.67 7.17 20.90
N ASP A 422 13.56 6.18 20.94
CA ASP A 422 13.49 4.99 21.80
C ASP A 422 13.35 5.31 23.30
N ARG A 423 13.85 6.46 23.74
CA ARG A 423 13.68 6.96 25.12
C ARG A 423 12.23 7.16 25.54
N LEU A 424 11.29 7.26 24.61
CA LEU A 424 9.86 7.44 24.87
C LEU A 424 9.08 6.11 24.91
N LEU A 425 9.76 4.97 24.76
CA LEU A 425 9.14 3.64 24.89
C LEU A 425 8.28 3.47 26.15
N PRO A 426 8.68 3.95 27.35
CA PRO A 426 7.82 3.82 28.54
C PRO A 426 6.49 4.57 28.41
N GLU A 427 6.49 5.77 27.84
CA GLU A 427 5.27 6.52 27.56
C GLU A 427 4.43 5.84 26.47
N ILE A 428 5.07 5.36 25.40
CA ILE A 428 4.39 4.65 24.29
C ILE A 428 3.72 3.37 24.81
N GLU A 429 4.44 2.51 25.54
CA GLU A 429 3.90 1.29 26.17
C GLU A 429 2.67 1.63 27.01
N LYS A 430 2.74 2.71 27.80
CA LYS A 430 1.63 3.11 28.66
C LYS A 430 0.37 3.49 27.87
N ILE A 431 0.54 4.17 26.74
CA ILE A 431 -0.58 4.56 25.85
C ILE A 431 -1.19 3.33 25.17
N TYR A 432 -0.39 2.33 24.81
CA TYR A 432 -0.88 1.03 24.34
C TYR A 432 -1.71 0.31 25.42
N GLU A 433 -1.23 0.27 26.67
CA GLU A 433 -1.99 -0.33 27.79
C GLU A 433 -3.34 0.36 28.02
N LEU A 434 -3.43 1.66 27.77
CA LEU A 434 -4.67 2.44 27.88
C LEU A 434 -5.64 2.18 26.71
N GLY A 435 -5.21 1.47 25.65
CA GLY A 435 -6.00 1.24 24.45
C GLY A 435 -6.18 2.50 23.60
N TYR A 436 -5.23 3.45 23.71
CA TYR A 436 -5.34 4.75 23.04
C TYR A 436 -4.73 4.76 21.63
N VAL A 437 -4.11 3.69 21.16
CA VAL A 437 -3.37 3.66 19.88
C VAL A 437 -4.17 2.96 18.78
N SER A 438 -4.16 3.56 17.58
CA SER A 438 -4.58 2.91 16.33
C SER A 438 -3.43 2.03 15.80
N MET A 439 -3.53 0.72 16.05
CA MET A 439 -2.57 -0.29 15.59
C MET A 439 -2.58 -0.47 14.07
N GLY A 440 -3.69 -0.14 13.39
CA GLY A 440 -3.77 -0.13 11.93
C GLY A 440 -2.86 0.93 11.28
N ILE A 441 -2.42 1.94 12.04
CA ILE A 441 -1.51 2.99 11.58
C ILE A 441 -0.04 2.63 11.84
N CYS A 442 0.29 2.28 13.09
CA CYS A 442 1.69 2.15 13.53
C CYS A 442 2.11 0.72 13.92
N GLY A 443 1.19 -0.25 13.85
CA GLY A 443 1.43 -1.62 14.30
C GLY A 443 1.16 -1.85 15.78
N ASP A 444 1.36 -3.09 16.22
CA ASP A 444 1.30 -3.43 17.64
C ASP A 444 2.56 -2.94 18.39
N PHE A 445 2.50 -2.95 19.72
CA PHE A 445 3.62 -2.46 20.53
C PHE A 445 4.91 -3.26 20.30
N THR A 446 4.82 -4.56 20.00
CA THR A 446 5.99 -5.39 19.69
C THR A 446 6.72 -4.85 18.46
N SER A 447 5.97 -4.60 17.38
CA SER A 447 6.49 -4.05 16.13
C SER A 447 7.07 -2.66 16.35
N VAL A 448 6.33 -1.77 17.04
CA VAL A 448 6.82 -0.42 17.36
C VAL A 448 8.10 -0.45 18.20
N ASN A 449 8.16 -1.31 19.21
CA ASN A 449 9.35 -1.46 20.05
C ASN A 449 10.56 -1.96 19.25
N GLU A 450 10.35 -2.84 18.28
CA GLU A 450 11.42 -3.30 17.40
C GLU A 450 11.88 -2.24 16.39
N ASP A 451 10.96 -1.43 15.87
CA ASP A 451 11.26 -0.45 14.83
C ASP A 451 11.88 0.83 15.39
N ILE A 452 11.39 1.34 16.52
CA ILE A 452 11.88 2.61 17.10
C ILE A 452 13.35 2.53 17.54
N VAL A 453 13.82 1.34 17.95
CA VAL A 453 15.20 1.13 18.42
C VAL A 453 16.21 0.94 17.28
N LYS A 454 15.76 0.64 16.06
CA LYS A 454 16.62 0.42 14.90
C LYS A 454 16.64 1.70 14.06
N PRO A 455 17.83 2.22 13.68
CA PRO A 455 17.90 3.32 12.73
C PRO A 455 17.07 3.02 11.48
N SER A 456 16.24 3.98 11.04
CA SER A 456 15.46 3.79 9.82
C SER A 456 16.39 3.50 8.64
N LYS A 457 15.96 2.58 7.76
CA LYS A 457 16.65 2.29 6.50
C LYS A 457 16.46 3.40 5.46
N TYR A 458 15.43 4.23 5.64
CA TYR A 458 15.03 5.28 4.72
C TYR A 458 15.32 6.66 5.31
N ASP A 459 15.62 7.64 4.46
CA ASP A 459 15.69 9.04 4.87
C ASP A 459 14.29 9.64 4.86
N HIS A 460 13.78 9.97 6.05
CA HIS A 460 12.46 10.57 6.24
C HIS A 460 12.51 12.12 6.19
N THR A 461 13.68 12.70 5.91
CA THR A 461 13.85 14.15 5.80
C THR A 461 13.13 14.67 4.55
N LYS A 462 12.04 15.41 4.74
CA LYS A 462 11.27 16.00 3.64
C LYS A 462 11.97 17.24 3.12
N LYS A 463 12.01 17.42 1.80
CA LYS A 463 12.67 18.57 1.17
C LYS A 463 11.99 19.89 1.55
N LEU A 464 12.78 20.86 2.00
CA LEU A 464 12.36 22.26 2.13
C LEU A 464 12.47 22.97 0.77
N MET A 465 11.37 23.51 0.29
CA MET A 465 11.22 24.09 -1.05
C MET A 465 10.98 25.60 -0.96
N ASN A 466 11.50 26.35 -1.94
CA ASN A 466 10.99 27.71 -2.14
C ASN A 466 9.56 27.64 -2.68
N ILE A 467 8.82 28.74 -2.56
CA ILE A 467 7.42 28.79 -2.99
C ILE A 467 7.17 28.33 -4.44
N SER A 468 8.05 28.67 -5.39
CA SER A 468 7.86 28.30 -6.80
C SER A 468 7.98 26.78 -6.98
N ASP A 469 9.04 26.19 -6.44
CA ASP A 469 9.27 24.75 -6.47
C ASP A 469 8.13 23.99 -5.76
N ARG A 470 7.54 24.58 -4.70
CA ARG A 470 6.39 23.98 -3.99
C ARG A 470 5.15 23.88 -4.87
N TYR A 471 4.79 24.94 -5.59
CA TYR A 471 3.67 24.88 -6.55
C TYR A 471 3.94 23.88 -7.66
N GLU A 472 5.14 23.93 -8.25
CA GLU A 472 5.56 23.02 -9.32
C GLU A 472 5.50 21.55 -8.86
N ASN A 473 5.99 21.25 -7.67
CA ASN A 473 5.93 19.90 -7.11
C ASN A 473 4.48 19.41 -6.98
N ILE A 474 3.56 20.23 -6.48
CA ILE A 474 2.17 19.82 -6.33
C ILE A 474 1.53 19.59 -7.70
N THR A 475 1.70 20.53 -8.65
CA THR A 475 1.07 20.43 -9.96
C THR A 475 1.62 19.31 -10.84
N THR A 476 2.84 18.83 -10.56
CA THR A 476 3.50 17.76 -11.34
C THR A 476 3.48 16.39 -10.68
N THR A 477 3.26 16.30 -9.36
CA THR A 477 3.35 15.01 -8.65
C THR A 477 2.02 14.51 -8.11
N TRP A 478 1.02 15.37 -7.89
CA TRP A 478 -0.25 14.94 -7.32
C TRP A 478 -1.21 14.49 -8.42
N ALA A 479 -1.76 13.28 -8.30
CA ALA A 479 -2.60 12.68 -9.34
C ALA A 479 -3.82 13.54 -9.73
N GLY A 480 -4.33 14.39 -8.82
CA GLY A 480 -5.42 15.33 -9.11
C GLY A 480 -5.00 16.57 -9.89
N TYR A 481 -3.70 16.82 -10.02
CA TYR A 481 -3.14 18.00 -10.68
C TYR A 481 -2.21 17.68 -11.83
N ARG A 482 -1.59 16.50 -11.90
CA ARG A 482 -0.76 16.09 -13.04
C ARG A 482 -1.53 16.40 -14.32
N GLU A 483 -0.96 17.27 -15.15
CA GLU A 483 -1.36 17.33 -16.55
C GLU A 483 -1.05 15.94 -17.11
N GLU A 484 -2.08 15.13 -17.33
CA GLU A 484 -1.93 13.90 -18.10
C GLU A 484 -1.41 14.35 -19.47
N ASP A 485 -0.12 14.20 -19.71
CA ASP A 485 0.35 13.92 -21.05
C ASP A 485 -0.37 12.63 -21.47
N GLU A 486 -1.53 12.79 -22.12
CA GLU A 486 -2.05 11.81 -23.06
C GLU A 486 -0.88 11.51 -24.01
N ASP A 487 -0.23 10.37 -23.80
CA ASP A 487 0.83 9.75 -24.63
C ASP A 487 2.31 9.97 -24.23
N GLU A 488 2.65 10.04 -22.94
CA GLU A 488 3.98 9.57 -22.51
C GLU A 488 3.87 8.13 -21.99
N GLU A 489 4.36 7.18 -22.80
CA GLU A 489 4.80 5.86 -22.31
C GLU A 489 5.59 6.11 -21.02
N MET A 490 5.27 5.37 -19.95
CA MET A 490 6.02 5.47 -18.70
C MET A 490 7.52 5.44 -19.03
N ASP A 491 8.20 6.55 -18.74
CA ASP A 491 9.65 6.62 -18.86
C ASP A 491 10.20 5.73 -17.72
N ASP A 492 10.55 4.49 -18.09
CA ASP A 492 11.03 3.39 -17.22
C ASP A 492 12.41 3.68 -16.58
N ASP A 493 12.82 4.94 -16.45
CA ASP A 493 14.11 5.32 -15.85
C ASP A 493 14.04 5.53 -14.32
N VAL A 494 13.18 4.75 -13.64
CA VAL A 494 13.47 4.33 -12.26
C VAL A 494 14.17 2.98 -12.35
N VAL A 495 15.51 3.03 -12.36
CA VAL A 495 16.40 1.87 -12.38
C VAL A 495 16.13 0.94 -11.19
N ASP A 496 15.30 -0.07 -11.47
CA ASP A 496 15.58 -1.50 -11.40
C ASP A 496 15.87 -2.15 -10.02
N SER A 497 14.87 -2.85 -9.50
CA SER A 497 15.07 -4.21 -8.98
C SER A 497 13.92 -5.19 -9.24
N ASP A 498 12.96 -4.86 -10.11
CA ASP A 498 11.75 -5.68 -10.33
C ASP A 498 11.46 -5.98 -11.80
N GLU A 499 12.38 -5.65 -12.72
CA GLU A 499 12.16 -5.80 -14.15
C GLU A 499 12.67 -7.16 -14.70
N MET A 500 12.11 -8.26 -14.20
CA MET A 500 12.21 -9.60 -14.83
C MET A 500 10.95 -10.47 -14.63
N LEU A 501 9.75 -9.87 -14.51
CA LEU A 501 8.52 -10.60 -14.15
C LEU A 501 7.34 -10.47 -15.12
N TYR A 502 7.59 -10.25 -16.42
CA TYR A 502 6.52 -10.00 -17.40
C TYR A 502 6.34 -11.01 -18.54
N ASP A 503 6.83 -12.25 -18.44
CA ASP A 503 6.66 -13.24 -19.52
C ASP A 503 5.93 -14.56 -19.17
N ASP A 504 5.48 -14.79 -17.93
CA ASP A 504 4.91 -16.10 -17.51
C ASP A 504 3.41 -16.10 -17.17
N TYR A 505 2.66 -15.04 -17.51
CA TYR A 505 1.21 -14.95 -17.27
C TYR A 505 0.34 -15.61 -18.36
N LYS A 506 0.67 -16.83 -18.80
CA LYS A 506 -0.12 -17.55 -19.82
C LYS A 506 -1.13 -18.59 -19.32
N GLU A 507 -1.15 -18.94 -18.04
CA GLU A 507 -2.11 -19.94 -17.52
C GLU A 507 -2.85 -19.49 -16.25
N MET A 508 -3.59 -18.38 -16.33
CA MET A 508 -4.78 -18.21 -15.48
C MET A 508 -5.98 -18.85 -16.19
N PRO A 509 -6.91 -19.52 -15.49
CA PRO A 509 -8.21 -19.81 -16.07
C PRO A 509 -8.80 -18.47 -16.51
N GLU A 510 -9.28 -18.39 -17.76
CA GLU A 510 -10.00 -17.22 -18.27
C GLU A 510 -11.07 -16.86 -17.24
N ILE A 511 -10.82 -15.79 -16.49
CA ILE A 511 -11.91 -14.96 -15.98
C ILE A 511 -12.54 -14.52 -17.28
N LEU A 512 -13.65 -15.17 -17.68
CA LEU A 512 -14.47 -14.66 -18.78
C LEU A 512 -14.56 -13.17 -18.53
N PRO A 513 -14.02 -12.30 -19.41
CA PRO A 513 -14.10 -10.89 -19.18
C PRO A 513 -15.57 -10.64 -18.95
N VAL A 514 -15.92 -10.07 -17.78
CA VAL A 514 -17.25 -9.49 -17.60
C VAL A 514 -17.41 -8.67 -18.84
N ARG A 515 -18.29 -9.12 -19.75
CA ARG A 515 -18.43 -8.53 -21.06
C ARG A 515 -18.84 -7.11 -20.74
N LYS A 516 -17.87 -6.18 -20.75
CA LYS A 516 -18.14 -4.78 -20.49
C LYS A 516 -19.13 -4.46 -21.59
N GLU A 517 -20.40 -4.31 -21.22
CA GLU A 517 -21.38 -3.74 -22.11
C GLU A 517 -20.69 -2.50 -22.69
N PRO A 518 -20.73 -2.29 -24.02
CA PRO A 518 -20.04 -1.18 -24.64
C PRO A 518 -20.34 0.08 -23.83
N LYS A 519 -19.30 0.67 -23.22
CA LYS A 519 -19.46 1.87 -22.40
C LYS A 519 -20.17 2.90 -23.27
N ILE A 520 -21.42 3.20 -22.97
CA ILE A 520 -22.17 4.20 -23.71
C ILE A 520 -21.46 5.53 -23.50
N GLY A 521 -20.92 6.08 -24.58
CA GLY A 521 -20.24 7.36 -24.54
C GLY A 521 -21.20 8.44 -24.06
N ARG A 522 -20.70 9.42 -23.29
CA ARG A 522 -21.53 10.52 -22.74
C ARG A 522 -22.38 11.23 -23.81
N ASN A 523 -21.93 11.22 -25.07
CA ASN A 523 -22.62 11.86 -26.19
C ASN A 523 -23.49 10.90 -27.05
N ASP A 524 -23.49 9.60 -26.79
CA ASP A 524 -24.21 8.60 -27.57
C ASP A 524 -25.72 8.62 -27.30
N PRO A 525 -26.57 8.12 -28.21
CA PRO A 525 -28.01 7.96 -27.95
C PRO A 525 -28.26 7.11 -26.70
N CYS A 526 -29.12 7.60 -25.80
CA CYS A 526 -29.41 6.94 -24.55
C CYS A 526 -30.22 5.64 -24.78
N PRO A 527 -29.82 4.50 -24.19
CA PRO A 527 -30.43 3.18 -24.45
C PRO A 527 -31.86 3.04 -23.91
N CYS A 528 -32.34 3.97 -23.07
CA CYS A 528 -33.70 3.96 -22.55
C CYS A 528 -34.78 4.34 -23.61
N GLY A 529 -34.38 4.56 -24.87
CA GLY A 529 -35.29 4.85 -25.98
C GLY A 529 -35.78 6.31 -26.02
N SER A 530 -35.21 7.21 -25.23
CA SER A 530 -35.71 8.60 -25.14
C SER A 530 -35.32 9.50 -26.32
N GLY A 531 -34.46 9.04 -27.24
CA GLY A 531 -33.91 9.83 -28.34
C GLY A 531 -32.94 10.96 -27.94
N LYS A 532 -32.50 11.01 -26.67
CA LYS A 532 -31.56 12.04 -26.15
C LYS A 532 -30.15 11.45 -25.95
N LYS A 533 -29.12 12.30 -25.88
CA LYS A 533 -27.73 11.88 -25.54
C LYS A 533 -27.66 11.34 -24.11
N TYR A 534 -26.84 10.32 -23.84
CA TYR A 534 -26.74 9.62 -22.56
C TYR A 534 -26.47 10.56 -21.36
N LYS A 535 -25.56 11.55 -21.53
CA LYS A 535 -25.28 12.58 -20.50
C LYS A 535 -26.46 13.48 -20.12
N LYS A 536 -27.47 13.60 -20.99
CA LYS A 536 -28.67 14.43 -20.77
C LYS A 536 -29.88 13.59 -20.36
N CYS A 537 -29.69 12.30 -20.07
CA CYS A 537 -30.77 11.39 -19.72
C CYS A 537 -30.40 10.51 -18.52
N CYS A 538 -29.94 9.28 -18.74
CA CYS A 538 -29.74 8.30 -17.67
C CYS A 538 -28.46 8.54 -16.84
N LEU A 539 -27.45 9.23 -17.38
CA LEU A 539 -26.20 9.47 -16.64
C LEU A 539 -26.41 10.33 -15.38
N ASN A 540 -27.37 11.27 -15.40
CA ASN A 540 -27.62 12.19 -14.29
C ASN A 540 -28.76 11.74 -13.36
N LYS A 541 -29.36 10.56 -13.58
CA LYS A 541 -30.51 10.08 -12.78
C LYS A 541 -30.13 9.27 -11.54
N ASN A 542 -28.86 8.91 -11.36
CA ASN A 542 -28.41 8.16 -10.18
C ASN A 542 -28.09 9.05 -8.97
N ASN A 543 -28.26 10.37 -9.06
CA ASN A 543 -28.09 11.32 -7.94
C ASN A 543 -29.44 11.89 -7.46
N SER A 544 -30.53 11.15 -7.61
CA SER A 544 -31.84 11.55 -7.10
C SER A 544 -32.62 10.32 -6.64
N ASN A 545 -32.19 9.77 -5.51
CA ASN A 545 -33.03 9.09 -4.52
C ASN A 545 -32.29 8.99 -3.19
#